data_AF-A0A833D3B9-F1
#
_entry.id   AF-A0A833D3B9-F1
#
_cell.length_a   1.000
_cell.length_b   1.000
_cell.length_c   1.000
_cell.angle_alpha   90.00
_cell.angle_beta   90.00
_cell.angle_gamma   90.00
#
_symmetry.space_group_name_H-M   'P 1'
#
loop_
_entity.id
_entity.type
_entity.pdbx_description
1 polymer ?
#
loop_
_entity_poly.entity_id
_entity_poly.type
_entity_poly.pdbx_seq_one_letter_code
_entity_poly.pdbx_strand_id
1 'polypeptide(L)'
;MARRAAKPLTRVEDLDEASAAAELERLAAAIRHHDELYYRKDAPEISDAEYDALRARNQAIEARFPHLVREDSPSQRIGAAPVEAFGKVRHRVPMLSLGNAFAEEDVRDFLARIHRFLGLKAGEEVVLTAEPKIDGLSM
;
A
#
# COMPACT_ATOMS: atom_id res chain seq x y z
N MET A 1 -21.10 -21.85 14.38
CA MET A 1 -22.04 -20.76 14.67
C MET A 1 -22.93 -20.54 13.47
N ALA A 2 -24.24 -20.44 13.64
CA ALA A 2 -25.22 -20.47 12.56
C ALA A 2 -25.08 -19.25 11.64
N ARG A 3 -24.79 -19.47 10.34
CA ARG A 3 -24.96 -18.45 9.30
C ARG A 3 -26.44 -18.07 9.28
N ARG A 4 -26.78 -16.92 9.84
CA ARG A 4 -28.11 -16.33 9.73
C ARG A 4 -28.37 -16.11 8.24
N ALA A 5 -29.38 -16.78 7.68
CA ALA A 5 -29.73 -16.61 6.27
C ALA A 5 -30.02 -15.13 6.03
N ALA A 6 -29.18 -14.48 5.21
CA ALA A 6 -29.39 -13.09 4.82
C ALA A 6 -30.72 -13.02 4.07
N LYS A 7 -31.62 -12.12 4.49
CA LYS A 7 -32.85 -11.82 3.77
C LYS A 7 -32.45 -11.44 2.32
N PRO A 8 -33.13 -11.98 1.29
CA PRO A 8 -32.76 -11.67 -0.09
C PRO A 8 -32.80 -10.15 -0.28
N LEU A 9 -31.69 -9.59 -0.75
CA LEU A 9 -31.57 -8.16 -0.98
C LEU A 9 -32.53 -7.77 -2.10
N THR A 10 -33.34 -6.75 -1.86
CA THR A 10 -34.19 -6.14 -2.90
C THR A 10 -33.30 -5.67 -4.05
N ARG A 11 -33.72 -5.91 -5.29
CA ARG A 11 -32.99 -5.46 -6.49
C ARG A 11 -32.91 -3.94 -6.49
N VAL A 12 -31.80 -3.39 -7.01
CA VAL A 12 -31.56 -1.94 -6.96
C VAL A 12 -32.66 -1.20 -7.72
N GLU A 13 -33.21 -1.78 -8.79
CA GLU A 13 -34.33 -1.22 -9.57
C GLU A 13 -35.69 -1.19 -8.84
N ASP A 14 -35.86 -1.95 -7.76
CA ASP A 14 -37.13 -2.00 -7.02
C ASP A 14 -37.11 -1.15 -5.74
N LEU A 15 -35.98 -0.51 -5.40
CA LEU A 15 -35.89 0.34 -4.21
C LEU A 15 -36.70 1.63 -4.37
N ASP A 16 -37.39 2.02 -3.30
CA ASP A 16 -37.89 3.39 -3.10
C ASP A 16 -36.81 4.26 -2.43
N GLU A 17 -37.02 5.58 -2.38
CA GLU A 17 -36.04 6.53 -1.82
C GLU A 17 -35.71 6.23 -0.35
N ALA A 18 -36.73 5.89 0.45
CA ALA A 18 -36.54 5.59 1.87
C ALA A 18 -35.68 4.34 2.09
N SER A 19 -35.95 3.27 1.34
CA SER A 19 -35.18 2.03 1.40
C SER A 19 -33.78 2.20 0.81
N ALA A 20 -33.63 3.02 -0.23
CA ALA A 20 -32.34 3.36 -0.81
C ALA A 20 -31.45 4.11 0.18
N ALA A 21 -31.99 5.12 0.88
CA ALA A 21 -31.27 5.86 1.91
C ALA A 21 -30.81 4.95 3.07
N ALA A 22 -31.69 4.08 3.57
CA ALA A 22 -31.36 3.13 4.62
C ALA A 22 -30.30 2.10 4.17
N GLU A 23 -30.37 1.65 2.93
CA GLU A 23 -29.40 0.71 2.37
C GLU A 23 -28.04 1.37 2.12
N LEU A 24 -27.99 2.62 1.67
CA LEU A 24 -26.74 3.38 1.55
C LEU A 24 -26.06 3.57 2.90
N GLU A 25 -26.82 3.85 3.97
CA GLU A 25 -26.27 3.94 5.32
C GLU A 25 -25.67 2.60 5.77
N ARG A 26 -26.38 1.49 5.54
CA ARG A 26 -25.91 0.13 5.87
C ARG A 26 -24.64 -0.22 5.09
N LEU A 27 -24.62 0.05 3.78
CA LEU A 27 -23.48 -0.22 2.92
C LEU A 27 -22.27 0.62 3.31
N ALA A 28 -22.46 1.91 3.58
CA ALA A 28 -21.39 2.79 4.03
C ALA A 28 -20.77 2.31 5.35
N ALA A 29 -21.59 1.86 6.32
CA ALA A 29 -21.09 1.29 7.56
C ALA A 29 -20.32 -0.03 7.35
N ALA A 30 -20.86 -0.94 6.55
CA ALA A 30 -20.22 -2.23 6.27
C ALA A 30 -18.89 -2.06 5.53
N ILE A 31 -18.86 -1.23 4.49
CA ILE A 31 -17.64 -0.96 3.73
C ILE A 31 -16.58 -0.32 4.63
N ARG A 32 -16.93 0.64 5.49
CA ARG A 32 -15.98 1.22 6.46
C ARG A 32 -15.42 0.18 7.43
N HIS A 33 -16.26 -0.71 7.96
CA HIS A 33 -15.81 -1.77 8.86
C HIS A 33 -14.79 -2.68 8.16
N HIS A 34 -15.07 -3.11 6.93
CA HIS A 34 -14.16 -3.96 6.17
C HIS A 34 -12.89 -3.24 5.73
N ASP A 35 -12.96 -1.93 5.41
CA ASP A 35 -11.78 -1.10 5.15
C ASP A 35 -10.86 -1.06 6.39
N GLU A 36 -11.42 -0.89 7.59
CA GLU A 36 -10.62 -0.88 8.82
C GLU A 36 -9.97 -2.23 9.12
N LEU A 37 -10.70 -3.32 8.89
CA LEU A 37 -10.17 -4.68 9.06
C LEU A 37 -9.03 -4.97 8.09
N TYR A 38 -9.22 -4.59 6.82
CA TYR A 38 -8.25 -4.83 5.76
C TYR A 38 -6.99 -3.97 5.94
N TYR A 39 -7.13 -2.65 6.11
CA TYR A 39 -5.98 -1.74 6.11
C TYR A 39 -5.29 -1.58 7.46
N ARG A 40 -5.99 -1.75 8.60
CA ARG A 40 -5.40 -1.49 9.93
C ARG A 40 -5.14 -2.75 10.74
N LYS A 41 -5.95 -3.80 10.56
CA LYS A 41 -5.91 -5.00 11.42
C LYS A 41 -5.35 -6.24 10.73
N ASP A 42 -5.13 -6.18 9.42
CA ASP A 42 -4.70 -7.32 8.59
C ASP A 42 -5.55 -8.59 8.87
N ALA A 43 -6.86 -8.39 9.05
CA ALA A 43 -7.81 -9.42 9.49
C ALA A 43 -9.14 -9.34 8.72
N PRO A 44 -9.13 -9.53 7.39
CA PRO A 44 -10.33 -9.46 6.57
C PRO A 44 -11.35 -10.54 6.96
N GLU A 45 -12.61 -10.13 7.14
CA GLU A 45 -13.74 -11.03 7.47
C GLU A 45 -14.49 -11.55 6.24
N ILE A 46 -14.35 -10.88 5.11
CA ILE A 46 -15.01 -11.20 3.84
C ILE A 46 -13.98 -11.31 2.72
N SER A 47 -14.31 -12.08 1.69
CA SER A 47 -13.51 -12.16 0.48
C SER A 47 -13.59 -10.88 -0.36
N ASP A 48 -12.58 -10.67 -1.21
CA ASP A 48 -12.54 -9.54 -2.14
C ASP A 48 -13.80 -9.47 -3.01
N ALA A 49 -14.29 -10.62 -3.49
CA ALA A 49 -15.51 -10.69 -4.29
C ALA A 49 -16.77 -10.23 -3.53
N GLU A 50 -16.86 -10.53 -2.23
CA GLU A 50 -17.96 -10.07 -1.38
C GLU A 50 -17.85 -8.57 -1.12
N TYR A 51 -16.63 -8.06 -0.91
CA TYR A 51 -16.37 -6.63 -0.74
C TYR A 51 -16.71 -5.82 -2.00
N ASP A 52 -16.27 -6.30 -3.16
CA ASP A 52 -16.57 -5.71 -4.46
C ASP A 52 -18.07 -5.67 -4.72
N ALA A 53 -18.81 -6.72 -4.32
CA ALA A 53 -20.26 -6.73 -4.42
C ALA A 53 -20.93 -5.63 -3.56
N LEU A 54 -20.40 -5.35 -2.36
CA LEU A 54 -20.89 -4.24 -1.52
C LEU A 54 -20.63 -2.89 -2.20
N ARG A 55 -19.41 -2.69 -2.74
CA ARG A 55 -19.01 -1.47 -3.45
C ARG A 55 -19.85 -1.23 -4.70
N ALA A 56 -20.03 -2.26 -5.52
CA ALA A 56 -20.84 -2.21 -6.74
C ALA A 56 -22.30 -1.89 -6.43
N ARG A 57 -22.88 -2.49 -5.39
CA ARG A 57 -24.25 -2.18 -4.96
C ARG A 57 -24.40 -0.75 -4.48
N ASN A 58 -23.44 -0.23 -3.70
CA ASN A 58 -23.45 1.16 -3.26
C ASN A 58 -23.46 2.12 -4.45
N GLN A 59 -22.54 1.91 -5.41
CA GLN A 59 -22.45 2.72 -6.63
C GLN A 59 -23.75 2.66 -7.47
N ALA A 60 -24.36 1.48 -7.59
CA ALA A 60 -25.62 1.32 -8.33
C ALA A 60 -26.78 2.11 -7.69
N ILE A 61 -26.86 2.14 -6.36
CA ILE A 61 -27.89 2.91 -5.65
C ILE A 61 -27.62 4.42 -5.79
N GLU A 62 -26.38 4.85 -5.64
CA GLU A 62 -26.00 6.27 -5.82
C GLU A 62 -26.24 6.77 -7.25
N ALA A 63 -25.97 5.93 -8.26
CA ALA A 63 -26.26 6.27 -9.65
C ALA A 63 -27.76 6.46 -9.89
N ARG A 64 -28.61 5.67 -9.22
CA ARG A 64 -30.08 5.78 -9.30
C ARG A 64 -30.63 6.96 -8.49
N PHE A 65 -30.05 7.25 -7.34
CA PHE A 65 -30.47 8.31 -6.43
C PHE A 65 -29.33 9.29 -6.12
N PRO A 66 -28.90 10.14 -7.08
CA PRO A 66 -27.74 11.02 -6.88
C PRO A 66 -27.90 12.02 -5.74
N HIS A 67 -29.14 12.40 -5.41
CA HIS A 67 -29.46 13.31 -4.31
C HIS A 67 -29.38 12.65 -2.93
N LEU A 68 -29.28 11.31 -2.87
CA LEU A 68 -29.09 10.55 -1.62
C LEU A 68 -27.63 10.21 -1.35
N VAL A 69 -26.70 10.62 -2.23
CA VAL A 69 -25.26 10.42 -2.01
C VAL A 69 -24.85 11.12 -0.73
N ARG A 70 -24.31 10.34 0.21
CA ARG A 70 -23.91 10.82 1.53
C ARG A 70 -22.52 11.46 1.49
N GLU A 71 -22.28 12.45 2.35
CA GLU A 71 -20.94 13.05 2.52
C GLU A 71 -19.88 12.05 2.98
N ASP A 72 -20.28 11.03 3.74
CA ASP A 72 -19.41 9.94 4.20
C ASP A 72 -19.41 8.73 3.24
N SER A 73 -19.87 8.93 2.00
CA SER A 73 -19.97 7.84 1.03
C SER A 73 -18.61 7.20 0.75
N PRO A 74 -18.54 5.85 0.75
CA PRO A 74 -17.35 5.16 0.35
C PRO A 74 -16.92 5.45 -1.10
N SER A 75 -17.84 5.81 -2.01
CA SER A 75 -17.50 6.11 -3.40
C SER A 75 -16.75 7.44 -3.56
N GLN A 76 -16.88 8.35 -2.60
CA GLN A 76 -16.16 9.63 -2.56
C GLN A 76 -14.77 9.51 -1.91
N ARG A 77 -14.48 8.40 -1.23
CA ARG A 77 -13.18 8.14 -0.59
C ARG A 77 -12.27 7.40 -1.57
N ILE A 78 -11.39 8.14 -2.24
CA ILE A 78 -10.34 7.58 -3.08
C ILE A 78 -9.07 7.39 -2.23
N GLY A 79 -8.62 6.13 -2.13
CA GLY A 79 -7.42 5.75 -1.38
C GLY A 79 -7.68 5.52 0.10
N ALA A 80 -6.92 4.59 0.69
CA ALA A 80 -6.87 4.42 2.14
C ALA A 80 -6.01 5.53 2.77
N ALA A 81 -6.36 5.97 3.97
CA ALA A 81 -5.46 6.80 4.76
C ALA A 81 -4.13 6.05 4.94
N PRO A 82 -2.97 6.71 4.81
CA PRO A 82 -1.68 6.10 5.05
C PRO A 82 -1.69 5.39 6.41
N VAL A 83 -1.26 4.13 6.45
CA VAL A 83 -1.17 3.41 7.73
C VAL A 83 -0.17 4.16 8.61
N GLU A 84 -0.59 4.64 9.78
CA GLU A 84 0.29 5.32 10.75
C GLU A 84 1.36 4.38 11.36
N ALA A 85 1.43 3.12 10.93
CA ALA A 85 2.21 2.05 11.55
C ALA A 85 3.71 2.05 11.22
N PHE A 86 4.22 2.97 10.40
CA PHE A 86 5.67 3.07 10.16
C PHE A 86 6.36 3.84 11.28
N GLY A 87 6.58 3.16 12.40
CA GLY A 87 7.45 3.67 13.46
C GLY A 87 8.88 3.85 12.96
N LYS A 88 9.57 4.90 13.43
CA LYS A 88 11.00 5.07 13.16
C LYS A 88 11.80 3.96 13.84
N VAL A 89 12.42 3.10 13.07
CA VAL A 89 13.37 2.10 13.57
C VAL A 89 14.79 2.64 13.38
N ARG A 90 15.56 2.67 14.47
CA ARG A 90 16.99 3.04 14.41
C ARG A 90 17.79 1.78 14.15
N HIS A 91 18.52 1.73 13.02
CA HIS A 91 19.47 0.66 12.77
C HIS A 91 20.56 0.64 13.84
N ARG A 92 20.91 -0.55 14.32
CA ARG A 92 21.98 -0.75 15.33
C ARG A 92 23.33 -0.25 14.84
N VAL A 93 23.58 -0.35 13.53
CA VAL A 93 24.76 0.16 12.84
C VAL A 93 24.28 1.07 11.71
N PRO A 94 24.94 2.22 11.46
CA PRO A 94 24.57 3.09 10.33
C PRO A 94 24.64 2.34 9.01
N MET A 95 23.58 2.42 8.21
CA MET A 95 23.63 2.00 6.81
C MET A 95 24.33 3.11 6.03
N LEU A 96 25.55 2.85 5.56
CA LEU A 96 26.35 3.80 4.80
C LEU A 96 26.00 3.73 3.32
N SER A 97 25.98 4.88 2.66
CA SER A 97 25.90 4.96 1.20
C SER A 97 27.29 4.80 0.59
N LEU A 98 27.36 4.25 -0.62
CA LEU A 98 28.58 4.18 -1.42
C LEU A 98 28.76 5.48 -2.22
N GLY A 99 30.02 5.80 -2.53
CA GLY A 99 30.34 6.83 -3.53
C GLY A 99 30.08 6.30 -4.94
N ASN A 100 29.68 7.20 -5.85
CA ASN A 100 29.43 6.85 -7.25
C ASN A 100 30.68 7.07 -8.10
N ALA A 101 30.80 6.28 -9.16
CA ALA A 101 31.76 6.44 -10.24
C ALA A 101 31.00 6.28 -11.56
N PHE A 102 31.18 7.21 -12.49
CA PHE A 102 30.47 7.23 -13.77
C PHE A 102 31.41 7.06 -14.96
N ALA A 103 32.68 7.42 -14.78
CA ALA A 103 33.74 7.26 -15.77
C ALA A 103 34.81 6.29 -15.27
N GLU A 104 35.64 5.81 -16.19
CA GLU A 104 36.73 4.87 -15.87
C GLU A 104 37.79 5.53 -14.97
N GLU A 105 38.03 6.83 -15.17
CA GLU A 105 38.95 7.64 -14.38
C GLU A 105 38.56 7.68 -12.90
N ASP A 106 37.26 7.75 -12.59
CA ASP A 106 36.75 7.75 -11.22
C ASP A 106 37.16 6.47 -10.48
N VAL A 107 37.11 5.33 -11.17
CA VAL A 107 37.50 4.02 -10.64
C VAL A 107 39.02 3.94 -10.46
N ARG A 108 39.79 4.46 -11.41
CA ARG A 108 41.26 4.54 -11.31
C ARG A 108 41.70 5.39 -10.13
N ASP A 109 41.05 6.52 -9.90
CA ASP A 109 41.33 7.41 -8.77
C ASP A 109 40.94 6.77 -7.43
N PHE A 110 39.82 6.04 -7.39
CA PHE A 110 39.43 5.23 -6.24
C PHE A 110 40.48 4.18 -5.88
N LEU A 111 40.99 3.45 -6.88
CA LEU A 111 42.09 2.49 -6.68
C LEU A 111 43.35 3.19 -6.18
N ALA A 112 43.75 4.30 -6.79
CA ALA A 112 44.92 5.06 -6.36
C ALA A 112 44.80 5.54 -4.90
N ARG A 113 43.59 5.91 -4.45
CA ARG A 113 43.31 6.25 -3.05
C ARG A 113 43.48 5.04 -2.13
N ILE A 114 43.02 3.85 -2.52
CA ILE A 114 43.21 2.62 -1.73
C ILE A 114 44.70 2.33 -1.55
N HIS A 115 45.49 2.38 -2.62
CA HIS A 115 46.93 2.15 -2.55
C HIS A 115 47.62 3.11 -1.60
N ARG A 116 47.30 4.41 -1.67
CA ARG A 116 47.84 5.42 -0.75
C ARG A 116 47.41 5.18 0.69
N PHE A 117 46.15 4.81 0.91
CA PHE A 117 45.60 4.57 2.25
C PHE A 117 46.23 3.33 2.92
N LEU A 118 46.47 2.28 2.15
CA LEU A 118 47.06 1.02 2.64
C LEU A 118 48.60 1.01 2.61
N GLY A 119 49.24 2.01 1.98
CA GLY A 119 50.69 2.08 1.87
C GLY A 119 51.30 1.06 0.91
N LEU A 120 50.54 0.60 -0.09
CA LEU A 120 50.95 -0.41 -1.05
C LEU A 120 51.97 0.16 -2.06
N LYS A 121 52.99 -0.62 -2.40
CA LYS A 121 53.97 -0.23 -3.42
C LYS A 121 53.38 -0.29 -4.83
N ALA A 122 54.03 0.39 -5.77
CA ALA A 122 53.67 0.31 -7.18
C ALA A 122 53.76 -1.15 -7.67
N GLY A 123 52.66 -1.66 -8.23
CA GLY A 123 52.55 -3.03 -8.73
C GLY A 123 52.00 -4.06 -7.75
N GLU A 124 51.75 -3.70 -6.48
CA GLU A 124 51.02 -4.58 -5.57
C GLU A 124 49.52 -4.59 -5.91
N GLU A 125 48.94 -5.76 -6.14
CA GLU A 125 47.53 -5.86 -6.58
C GLU A 125 46.53 -5.67 -5.43
N VAL A 126 45.43 -4.97 -5.71
CA VAL A 126 44.26 -4.89 -4.84
C VAL A 126 43.20 -5.83 -5.35
N VAL A 127 42.86 -6.86 -4.58
CA VAL A 127 41.77 -7.78 -4.91
C VAL A 127 40.44 -7.08 -4.68
N LEU A 128 39.61 -7.03 -5.73
CA LEU A 128 38.27 -6.45 -5.69
C LEU A 128 37.21 -7.51 -5.97
N THR A 129 36.04 -7.35 -5.35
CA THR A 129 34.83 -8.06 -5.73
C THR A 129 33.88 -7.06 -6.40
N ALA A 130 33.31 -7.44 -7.53
CA ALA A 130 32.32 -6.64 -8.25
C ALA A 130 30.98 -7.36 -8.25
N GLU A 131 29.95 -6.68 -7.79
CA GLU A 131 28.58 -7.20 -7.73
C GLU A 131 27.64 -6.25 -8.49
N PRO A 132 26.62 -6.76 -9.21
CA PRO A 132 25.60 -5.91 -9.81
C PRO A 132 24.89 -5.07 -8.74
N LYS A 133 24.76 -3.77 -8.98
CA LYS A 133 23.96 -2.89 -8.11
C LYS A 133 22.48 -3.23 -8.27
N ILE A 134 21.86 -3.76 -7.22
CA ILE A 134 20.41 -3.96 -7.16
C ILE A 134 19.73 -2.61 -6.91
N ASP A 135 18.74 -2.27 -7.73
CA ASP A 135 17.93 -1.07 -7.54
C ASP A 135 16.65 -1.43 -6.78
N GLY A 136 16.63 -1.12 -5.49
CA GLY A 136 15.58 -1.54 -4.57
C GLY A 136 15.71 -0.86 -3.20
N LEU A 137 14.91 -1.32 -2.24
CA LEU A 137 14.93 -0.82 -0.87
C LEU A 137 16.04 -1.51 -0.07
N SER A 138 16.82 -0.71 0.66
CA SER A 138 17.74 -1.21 1.66
C SER A 138 16.95 -1.61 2.92
N MET A 139 17.20 -2.81 3.43
CA MET A 139 16.57 -3.35 4.65
C MET A 139 17.59 -3.57 5.75
#